data_AF-A0A8S2Z6P4-F1
#
_entry.id   AF-A0A8S2Z6P4-F1
#
_cell.length_a   1.000
_cell.length_b   1.000
_cell.length_c   1.000
_cell.angle_alpha   90.00
_cell.angle_beta   90.00
_cell.angle_gamma   90.00
#
_symmetry.space_group_name_H-M   'P 1'
#
loop_
_entity.id
_entity.type
_entity.pdbx_description
1 polymer ?
#
loop_
_entity_poly.entity_id
_entity_poly.type
_entity_poly.pdbx_seq_one_letter_code
_entity_poly.pdbx_strand_id
1 'polypeptide(L)'
;ALSLNYLYYQHYFTYIRLILMETNKDKPVFIHNGYTYIISKRSGQKTIWVCRRNRHSQCRGRLHTINNTVVNETGEHNHEPSSVDREVIQATAAMQHAASTTDKSTHDIVASGVAQLSTQAISSLPDLRNLK
;
A
#
# COMPACT_ATOMS: atom_id res chain seq x y z
N ALA A 1 2.77 27.91 -18.94
CA ALA A 1 1.85 26.76 -19.10
C ALA A 1 2.46 25.40 -18.69
N LEU A 2 3.44 25.38 -17.77
CA LEU A 2 4.08 24.14 -17.29
C LEU A 2 3.51 23.63 -15.94
N SER A 3 2.52 24.31 -15.35
CA SER A 3 1.98 23.96 -14.02
C SER A 3 0.98 22.81 -14.07
N LEU A 4 0.03 22.78 -15.02
CA LEU A 4 -1.03 21.77 -15.02
C LEU A 4 -0.53 20.37 -15.38
N ASN A 5 0.35 20.24 -16.39
CA ASN A 5 0.93 18.94 -16.74
C ASN A 5 1.86 18.43 -15.65
N TYR A 6 2.73 19.29 -15.08
CA TYR A 6 3.62 18.88 -14.00
C TYR A 6 2.85 18.47 -12.74
N LEU A 7 1.84 19.26 -12.34
CA LEU A 7 0.97 18.91 -11.21
C LEU A 7 0.18 17.62 -11.49
N TYR A 8 -0.32 17.41 -12.72
CA TYR A 8 -0.97 16.16 -13.14
C TYR A 8 -0.03 14.97 -13.02
N TYR A 9 1.20 15.07 -13.53
CA TYR A 9 2.19 13.99 -13.40
C TYR A 9 2.56 13.74 -11.94
N GLN A 10 2.82 14.77 -11.14
CA GLN A 10 3.12 14.62 -9.71
C GLN A 10 1.96 13.99 -8.93
N HIS A 11 0.72 14.39 -9.21
CA HIS A 11 -0.46 13.74 -8.66
C HIS A 11 -0.56 12.29 -9.14
N TYR A 12 -0.49 12.01 -10.44
CA TYR A 12 -0.58 10.67 -11.02
C TYR A 12 0.48 9.70 -10.44
N PHE A 13 1.72 10.16 -10.28
CA PHE A 13 2.79 9.41 -9.61
C PHE A 13 2.53 9.21 -8.11
N THR A 14 1.88 10.16 -7.44
CA THR A 14 1.43 10.01 -6.04
C THR A 14 0.33 8.95 -5.92
N TYR A 15 -0.46 8.73 -6.98
CA TYR A 15 -1.59 7.80 -6.99
C TYR A 15 -1.24 6.37 -7.39
N ILE A 16 -0.11 6.09 -8.04
CA ILE A 16 0.33 4.73 -8.42
C ILE A 16 1.58 4.35 -7.63
N ARG A 17 1.45 3.43 -6.67
CA ARG A 17 2.59 2.95 -5.90
C ARG A 17 2.46 1.47 -5.55
N LEU A 18 3.40 0.66 -6.01
CA LEU A 18 3.60 -0.68 -5.48
C LEU A 18 4.39 -0.58 -4.17
N ILE A 19 3.86 -1.16 -3.09
CA ILE A 19 4.53 -1.28 -1.80
C ILE A 19 4.83 -2.77 -1.57
N LEU A 20 6.11 -3.08 -1.49
CA LEU A 20 6.59 -4.40 -1.11
C LEU A 20 6.81 -4.42 0.40
N MET A 21 6.22 -5.40 1.07
CA MET A 21 6.51 -5.71 2.47
C MET A 21 7.54 -6.84 2.46
N GLU A 22 8.74 -6.57 2.98
CA GLU A 22 9.93 -7.43 2.82
C GLU A 22 10.06 -8.52 3.90
N THR A 23 8.95 -9.18 4.26
CA THR A 23 9.00 -10.28 5.23
C THR A 23 8.35 -11.54 4.69
N ASN A 24 8.74 -12.69 5.24
CA ASN A 24 8.22 -14.02 4.85
C ASN A 24 6.69 -14.18 5.03
N LYS A 25 6.00 -13.21 5.64
CA LYS A 25 4.57 -13.29 5.97
C LYS A 25 3.69 -12.33 5.17
N ASP A 26 4.21 -11.18 4.76
CA ASP A 26 3.39 -10.12 4.20
C ASP A 26 3.42 -10.08 2.67
N LYS A 27 2.22 -10.07 2.09
CA LYS A 27 2.04 -10.10 0.63
C LYS A 27 2.18 -8.69 0.07
N PRO A 28 2.74 -8.52 -1.14
CA PRO A 28 2.78 -7.23 -1.82
C PRO A 28 1.42 -6.54 -1.82
N VAL A 29 1.41 -5.23 -1.53
CA VAL A 29 0.22 -4.39 -1.60
C VAL A 29 0.42 -3.34 -2.68
N PHE A 30 -0.54 -3.25 -3.59
CA PHE A 30 -0.58 -2.20 -4.59
C PHE A 30 -1.50 -1.08 -4.11
N ILE A 31 -1.04 0.17 -4.16
CA ILE A 31 -1.85 1.35 -3.87
C ILE A 31 -2.10 2.06 -5.19
N HIS A 32 -3.38 2.22 -5.53
CA HIS A 32 -3.80 2.87 -6.75
C HIS A 32 -5.07 3.70 -6.54
N ASN A 33 -5.07 4.98 -6.94
CA ASN A 33 -6.21 5.89 -6.79
C ASN A 33 -6.80 5.93 -5.36
N GLY A 34 -5.93 5.83 -4.35
CA GLY A 34 -6.32 5.83 -2.92
C GLY A 34 -6.89 4.48 -2.41
N TYR A 35 -7.06 3.50 -3.28
CA TYR A 35 -7.46 2.14 -2.92
C TYR A 35 -6.25 1.23 -2.73
N THR A 36 -6.42 0.19 -1.93
CA THR A 36 -5.38 -0.81 -1.66
C THR A 36 -5.79 -2.16 -2.23
N TYR A 37 -4.86 -2.83 -2.88
CA TYR A 37 -5.09 -4.09 -3.57
C TYR A 37 -4.09 -5.15 -3.13
N ILE A 38 -4.54 -6.40 -3.08
CA ILE A 38 -3.73 -7.58 -2.81
C ILE A 38 -3.68 -8.47 -4.04
N ILE A 39 -2.58 -9.24 -4.18
CA ILE A 39 -2.43 -10.17 -5.30
C ILE A 39 -3.53 -11.24 -5.23
N SER A 40 -4.26 -11.37 -6.34
CA SER A 40 -5.17 -12.49 -6.57
C SER A 40 -4.53 -13.56 -7.45
N LYS A 41 -3.87 -13.15 -8.54
CA LYS A 41 -3.20 -14.08 -9.47
C LYS A 41 -1.98 -13.42 -10.12
N ARG A 42 -0.93 -14.20 -10.36
CA ARG A 42 0.26 -13.78 -11.13
C ARG A 42 0.51 -14.77 -12.27
N SER A 43 0.82 -14.26 -13.46
CA SER A 43 1.14 -15.05 -14.64
C SER A 43 2.15 -14.29 -15.50
N GLY A 44 3.40 -14.78 -15.52
CA GLY A 44 4.52 -14.07 -16.14
C GLY A 44 4.66 -12.64 -15.57
N GLN A 45 4.63 -11.66 -16.47
CA GLN A 45 4.71 -10.24 -16.13
C GLN A 45 3.36 -9.65 -15.68
N LYS A 46 2.24 -10.35 -15.93
CA LYS A 46 0.90 -9.89 -15.60
C LYS A 46 0.54 -10.25 -14.16
N THR A 47 0.05 -9.27 -13.41
CA THR A 47 -0.51 -9.47 -12.06
C THR A 47 -1.93 -8.95 -12.01
N ILE A 48 -2.84 -9.76 -11.48
CA ILE A 48 -4.22 -9.40 -11.18
C ILE A 48 -4.31 -9.18 -9.68
N TRP A 49 -4.76 -7.97 -9.32
CA TRP A 49 -4.97 -7.55 -7.95
C TRP A 49 -6.47 -7.35 -7.71
N VAL A 50 -6.91 -7.66 -6.50
CA VAL A 50 -8.27 -7.42 -6.03
C VAL A 50 -8.22 -6.44 -4.87
N CYS A 51 -9.24 -5.60 -4.74
CA CYS A 51 -9.36 -4.69 -3.62
C CYS A 51 -9.20 -5.47 -2.30
N ARG A 52 -8.44 -4.93 -1.34
CA ARG A 52 -8.20 -5.57 -0.04
C ARG A 52 -9.51 -5.80 0.72
N ARG A 53 -10.52 -4.95 0.51
CA ARG A 53 -11.87 -5.10 1.09
C ARG A 53 -12.74 -6.13 0.38
N ASN A 54 -12.29 -6.76 -0.70
CA ASN A 54 -13.06 -7.79 -1.42
C ASN A 54 -13.56 -8.93 -0.51
N ARG A 55 -12.76 -9.36 0.48
CA ARG A 55 -13.14 -10.43 1.42
C ARG A 55 -14.15 -10.01 2.49
N HIS A 56 -14.16 -8.73 2.88
CA HIS A 56 -14.93 -8.25 4.02
C HIS A 56 -16.18 -7.46 3.60
N SER A 57 -16.12 -6.72 2.50
CA SER A 57 -17.22 -5.90 1.99
C SER A 57 -17.71 -6.32 0.60
N GLN A 58 -17.22 -7.46 0.07
CA GLN A 58 -17.52 -7.92 -1.29
C GLN A 58 -17.20 -6.88 -2.38
N CYS A 59 -16.27 -5.95 -2.08
CA CYS A 59 -15.82 -4.93 -3.02
C CYS A 59 -15.31 -5.58 -4.31
N ARG A 60 -15.73 -5.05 -5.47
CA ARG A 60 -15.46 -5.66 -6.79
C ARG A 60 -14.29 -5.00 -7.52
N GLY A 61 -13.68 -3.97 -6.96
CA GLY A 61 -12.53 -3.30 -7.54
C GLY A 61 -11.36 -4.25 -7.81
N ARG A 62 -10.83 -4.20 -9.03
CA ARG A 62 -9.72 -5.00 -9.55
C ARG A 62 -8.76 -4.13 -10.33
N LEU A 63 -7.49 -4.48 -10.22
CA LEU A 63 -6.40 -3.81 -10.92
C LEU A 63 -5.58 -4.86 -11.65
N HIS A 64 -5.23 -4.62 -12.91
CA HIS A 64 -4.29 -5.46 -13.65
C HIS A 64 -3.03 -4.66 -13.91
N THR A 65 -1.87 -5.26 -13.64
CA THR A 65 -0.57 -4.69 -13.94
C THR A 65 0.23 -5.59 -14.87
N ILE A 66 1.10 -4.98 -15.68
CA ILE A 66 2.17 -5.65 -16.42
C ILE A 66 3.47 -4.97 -16.04
N ASN A 67 4.47 -5.72 -15.56
CA ASN A 67 5.73 -5.17 -15.04
C ASN A 67 5.50 -4.04 -14.02
N ASN A 68 4.53 -4.22 -13.12
CA ASN A 68 4.10 -3.26 -12.09
C ASN A 68 3.47 -1.96 -12.62
N THR A 69 3.32 -1.78 -13.93
CA THR A 69 2.56 -0.68 -14.54
C THR A 69 1.09 -1.06 -14.62
N VAL A 70 0.19 -0.16 -14.21
CA VAL A 70 -1.26 -0.33 -14.35
C VAL A 70 -1.63 -0.37 -15.83
N VAL A 71 -2.32 -1.42 -16.25
CA VAL A 71 -2.81 -1.58 -17.64
C VAL A 71 -4.32 -1.71 -17.73
N ASN A 72 -5.00 -2.00 -16.62
CA ASN A 72 -6.46 -2.04 -16.59
C ASN A 72 -6.98 -1.90 -15.15
N GLU A 73 -8.13 -1.23 -15.01
CA GLU A 73 -8.93 -1.12 -13.79
C GLU A 73 -10.35 -1.58 -14.11
N THR A 74 -10.88 -2.52 -13.33
CA THR A 74 -12.22 -3.07 -13.58
C THR A 74 -12.96 -3.30 -12.27
N GLY A 75 -14.29 -3.30 -12.34
CA GLY A 75 -15.15 -3.50 -11.17
C GLY A 75 -15.22 -2.26 -10.28
N GLU A 76 -16.41 -2.01 -9.74
CA GLU A 76 -16.67 -0.83 -8.92
C GLU A 76 -16.28 -1.05 -7.46
N HIS A 77 -15.70 -0.01 -6.86
CA HIS A 77 -15.52 0.05 -5.42
C HIS A 77 -16.85 0.43 -4.77
N ASN A 78 -17.18 -0.27 -3.69
CA ASN A 78 -18.38 0.00 -2.88
C ASN A 78 -18.04 0.70 -1.56
N HIS A 79 -16.91 1.36 -1.52
CA HIS A 79 -16.42 2.08 -0.36
C HIS A 79 -15.52 3.23 -0.82
N GLU A 80 -15.39 4.24 0.05
CA GLU A 80 -14.45 5.32 -0.17
C GLU A 80 -13.00 4.84 0.00
N PRO A 81 -12.04 5.51 -0.66
CA PRO A 81 -10.62 5.39 -0.35
C PRO A 81 -10.35 5.67 1.14
N SER A 82 -9.35 4.98 1.71
CA SER A 82 -8.99 5.13 3.12
C SER A 82 -7.56 5.66 3.22
N SER A 83 -7.43 6.94 3.58
CA SER A 83 -6.14 7.57 3.86
C SER A 83 -5.41 6.86 5.00
N VAL A 84 -6.16 6.41 6.01
CA VAL A 84 -5.68 5.64 7.17
C VAL A 84 -5.07 4.30 6.72
N ASP A 85 -5.77 3.54 5.86
CA ASP A 85 -5.25 2.26 5.36
C ASP A 85 -3.92 2.46 4.60
N ARG A 86 -3.85 3.50 3.76
CA ARG A 86 -2.63 3.85 3.02
C ARG A 86 -1.48 4.18 3.97
N GLU A 87 -1.76 4.98 4.98
CA GLU A 87 -0.78 5.46 5.95
C GLU A 87 -0.18 4.31 6.76
N VAL A 88 -1.03 3.43 7.29
CA VAL A 88 -0.63 2.24 8.04
C VAL A 88 0.23 1.30 7.20
N ILE A 89 -0.16 1.06 5.93
CA ILE A 89 0.59 0.19 5.02
C ILE A 89 1.96 0.80 4.68
N GLN A 90 2.02 2.11 4.43
CA GLN A 90 3.27 2.82 4.16
C GLN A 90 4.22 2.79 5.35
N ALA A 91 3.73 3.08 6.56
CA ALA A 91 4.55 3.05 7.76
C ALA A 91 5.03 1.63 8.08
N THR A 92 4.17 0.62 7.91
CA THR A 92 4.55 -0.79 8.14
C THR A 92 5.68 -1.21 7.19
N ALA A 93 5.55 -0.91 5.90
CA ALA A 93 6.60 -1.21 4.92
C ALA A 93 7.90 -0.44 5.20
N ALA A 94 7.80 0.83 5.60
CA ALA A 94 8.97 1.64 5.97
C ALA A 94 9.70 1.09 7.21
N MET A 95 8.95 0.68 8.24
CA MET A 95 9.53 0.06 9.44
C MET A 95 10.18 -1.30 9.11
N GLN A 96 9.56 -2.11 8.25
CA GLN A 96 10.13 -3.38 7.78
C GLN A 96 11.43 -3.16 6.99
N HIS A 97 11.43 -2.22 6.05
CA HIS A 97 12.65 -1.86 5.29
C HIS A 97 13.74 -1.33 6.22
N ALA A 98 13.41 -0.47 7.20
CA ALA A 98 14.38 0.00 8.18
C ALA A 98 14.96 -1.14 9.02
N ALA A 99 14.16 -2.15 9.37
CA ALA A 99 14.62 -3.33 10.09
C ALA A 99 15.55 -4.23 9.26
N SER A 100 15.40 -4.28 7.93
CA SER A 100 16.27 -5.06 7.04
C SER A 100 17.54 -4.31 6.61
N THR A 101 17.52 -2.97 6.62
CA THR A 101 18.58 -2.14 6.01
C THR A 101 19.37 -1.26 6.97
N THR A 102 18.99 -1.19 8.25
CA THR A 102 19.65 -0.32 9.23
C THR A 102 19.96 -1.06 10.53
N ASP A 103 20.99 -0.60 11.25
CA ASP A 103 21.38 -1.13 12.56
C ASP A 103 20.59 -0.52 13.73
N LYS A 104 19.48 0.16 13.44
CA LYS A 104 18.63 0.77 14.48
C LYS A 104 17.97 -0.32 15.32
N SER A 105 17.81 -0.06 16.61
CA SER A 105 17.05 -0.95 17.47
C SER A 105 15.58 -1.02 17.02
N THR A 106 14.91 -2.15 17.28
CA THR A 106 13.48 -2.30 17.00
C THR A 106 12.65 -1.20 17.66
N HIS A 107 13.01 -0.80 18.88
CA HIS A 107 12.36 0.29 19.59
C HIS A 107 12.46 1.60 18.80
N ASP A 108 13.64 1.95 18.30
CA ASP A 108 13.85 3.20 17.58
C ASP A 108 13.17 3.20 16.21
N ILE A 109 13.15 2.06 15.53
CA ILE A 109 12.43 1.89 14.25
C ILE A 109 10.93 2.11 14.47
N VAL A 110 10.35 1.44 15.47
CA VAL A 110 8.92 1.56 15.79
C VAL A 110 8.59 2.98 16.25
N ALA A 111 9.37 3.55 17.16
CA ALA A 111 9.14 4.92 17.64
C ALA A 111 9.20 5.94 16.50
N SER A 112 10.19 5.82 15.60
CA SER A 112 10.30 6.70 14.43
C SER A 112 9.14 6.54 13.46
N GLY A 113 8.69 5.29 13.23
CA GLY A 113 7.54 5.02 12.36
C GLY A 113 6.23 5.55 12.93
N VAL A 114 5.98 5.35 14.23
CA VAL A 114 4.77 5.81 14.92
C VAL A 114 4.73 7.33 15.02
N ALA A 115 5.86 8.00 15.24
CA ALA A 115 5.92 9.46 15.35
C ALA A 115 5.49 10.19 14.07
N GLN A 116 5.51 9.53 12.92
CA GLN A 116 5.10 10.09 11.62
C GLN A 116 3.62 9.86 11.28
N LEU A 117 2.90 9.11 12.13
CA LEU A 117 1.53 8.72 11.89
C LEU A 117 0.50 9.68 12.49
N SER A 118 -0.63 9.82 11.81
CA SER A 118 -1.85 10.44 12.31
C SER A 118 -2.44 9.65 13.47
N THR A 119 -3.16 10.33 14.37
CA THR A 119 -3.79 9.68 15.53
C THR A 119 -4.73 8.54 15.11
N GLN A 120 -5.45 8.70 13.99
CA GLN A 120 -6.32 7.66 13.44
C GLN A 120 -5.55 6.47 12.85
N ALA A 121 -4.37 6.69 12.29
CA ALA A 121 -3.52 5.61 11.81
C ALA A 121 -2.85 4.85 12.96
N ILE A 122 -2.43 5.53 14.02
CA ILE A 122 -1.86 4.91 15.22
C ILE A 122 -2.87 3.92 15.84
N SER A 123 -4.14 4.30 15.95
CA SER A 123 -5.18 3.40 16.49
C SER A 123 -5.52 2.22 15.57
N SER A 124 -5.12 2.29 14.30
CA SER A 124 -5.37 1.27 13.28
C SER A 124 -4.14 0.42 12.96
N LEU A 125 -3.05 0.58 13.70
CA LEU A 125 -1.83 -0.20 13.51
C LEU A 125 -2.11 -1.69 13.77
N PRO A 126 -1.51 -2.59 12.96
CA PRO A 126 -1.55 -4.01 13.24
C PRO A 126 -0.83 -4.31 14.56
N ASP A 127 -1.21 -5.39 15.24
CA ASP A 127 -0.54 -5.83 16.46
C ASP A 127 0.94 -6.12 16.16
N LEU A 128 1.81 -5.19 16.57
CA LEU A 128 3.24 -5.21 16.26
C LEU A 128 3.94 -6.43 16.88
N ARG A 129 3.34 -7.08 17.88
CA ARG A 129 3.86 -8.32 18.50
C ARG A 129 3.86 -9.51 17.53
N ASN A 130 3.17 -9.41 16.40
CA ASN A 130 3.12 -10.45 15.37
C ASN A 130 4.06 -10.22 14.18
N LEU A 131 4.72 -9.05 14.11
CA LEU A 131 5.83 -8.78 13.20
C LEU A 131 7.07 -9.50 13.73
N LYS A 132 7.30 -10.71 13.24
CA LYS A 132 8.54 -11.47 13.48
C LYS A 132 9.41 -11.40 12.25
#